data_AF-A0A9D6HQJ2-F1
#
_entry.id   AF-A0A9D6HQJ2-F1
#
_cell.length_a   1.000
_cell.length_b   1.000
_cell.length_c   1.000
_cell.angle_alpha   90.00
_cell.angle_beta   90.00
_cell.angle_gamma   90.00
#
_symmetry.space_group_name_H-M   'P 1'
#
loop_
_entity.id
_entity.type
_entity.pdbx_description
1 polymer ?
#
loop_
_entity_poly.entity_id
_entity_poly.type
_entity_poly.pdbx_seq_one_letter_code
_entity_poly.pdbx_strand_id
1 'polypeptide(L)'
;MQFQVPQFIETEDKIVGPLTLKQFGFLAAGGTVGFMAFMVLKLTFAVMIAVPVGALALVLAFGKIKGLSAPKYILSMIGFALKPQMYLWRKK
;
A
#
# COMPACT_ATOMS: atom_id res chain seq x y z
N MET A 1 -18.43 15.75 -31.55
CA MET A 1 -17.50 16.55 -30.73
C MET A 1 -16.51 15.59 -30.10
N GLN A 2 -15.21 15.77 -30.33
CA GLN A 2 -14.14 15.00 -29.69
C GLN A 2 -13.63 15.83 -28.51
N PHE A 3 -13.73 15.30 -27.29
CA PHE A 3 -13.22 15.98 -26.10
C PHE A 3 -11.82 15.43 -25.79
N GLN A 4 -10.86 16.32 -25.54
CA GLN A 4 -9.59 15.90 -24.96
C GLN A 4 -9.83 15.47 -23.52
N VAL A 5 -9.60 14.18 -23.24
CA VAL A 5 -9.66 13.66 -21.88
C VAL A 5 -8.35 14.04 -21.19
N PRO A 6 -8.40 14.79 -20.06
CA PRO A 6 -7.21 15.08 -19.28
C PRO A 6 -6.56 13.77 -18.82
N GLN A 7 -5.27 13.58 -19.14
CA GLN A 7 -4.52 12.38 -18.77
C GLN A 7 -4.20 12.29 -17.26
N PHE A 8 -4.49 13.34 -16.50
CA PHE A 8 -4.17 13.42 -15.07
C PHE A 8 -5.24 12.81 -14.16
N ILE A 9 -6.40 12.38 -14.68
CA ILE A 9 -7.49 11.81 -13.86
C ILE A 9 -7.08 10.50 -13.17
N GLU A 10 -6.14 9.75 -13.76
CA GLU A 10 -5.76 8.43 -13.26
C GLU A 10 -4.65 8.46 -12.19
N THR A 11 -3.93 9.59 -12.06
CA THR A 11 -2.85 9.73 -11.08
C THR A 11 -3.41 10.28 -9.78
N GLU A 12 -3.15 9.61 -8.66
CA GLU A 12 -3.52 10.13 -7.34
C GLU A 12 -2.86 11.48 -7.05
N ASP A 13 -3.64 12.38 -6.45
CA ASP A 13 -3.14 13.69 -6.06
C ASP A 13 -2.03 13.58 -5.01
N LYS A 14 -0.92 14.26 -5.28
CA LYS A 14 0.20 14.41 -4.36
C LYS A 14 -0.10 15.60 -3.46
N ILE A 15 -0.36 15.32 -2.19
CA ILE A 15 -0.85 16.31 -1.21
C ILE A 15 0.25 16.70 -0.24
N VAL A 16 1.16 15.78 0.09
CA VAL A 16 2.28 16.02 1.00
C VAL A 16 3.59 15.96 0.21
N GLY A 17 3.99 17.10 -0.36
CA GLY A 17 5.18 17.18 -1.22
C GLY A 17 5.07 16.22 -2.42
N PRO A 18 6.00 15.27 -2.59
CA PRO A 18 5.93 14.29 -3.67
C PRO A 18 5.00 13.09 -3.41
N LEU A 19 4.37 13.01 -2.22
CA LEU A 19 3.63 11.84 -1.75
C LEU A 19 2.10 12.02 -1.88
N THR A 20 1.41 10.94 -2.22
CA THR A 20 -0.06 10.88 -2.10
C THR A 20 -0.47 10.69 -0.64
N LEU A 21 -1.71 11.04 -0.28
CA LEU A 21 -2.20 10.86 1.10
C LEU A 21 -2.05 9.41 1.60
N LYS A 22 -2.26 8.43 0.72
CA LYS A 22 -2.12 7.01 1.08
C LYS A 22 -0.67 6.66 1.37
N GLN A 23 0.26 7.11 0.53
CA GLN A 23 1.69 6.88 0.72
C GLN A 23 2.18 7.52 2.02
N PHE A 24 1.79 8.78 2.26
CA PHE A 24 2.08 9.48 3.50
C PHE A 24 1.52 8.72 4.71
N GLY A 25 0.27 8.24 4.63
CA GLY A 25 -0.35 7.43 5.70
C GLY A 25 0.44 6.17 6.04
N PHE A 26 0.90 5.41 5.04
CA PHE A 26 1.72 4.22 5.28
C PHE A 26 3.07 4.55 5.91
N LEU A 27 3.76 5.60 5.44
CA LEU A 27 5.04 6.04 6.01
C LEU A 27 4.88 6.59 7.42
N ALA A 28 3.83 7.36 7.67
CA ALA A 28 3.49 7.87 9.00
C ALA A 28 3.22 6.71 9.95
N ALA A 29 2.39 5.73 9.56
CA ALA A 29 2.12 4.54 10.37
C ALA A 29 3.40 3.75 10.69
N GLY A 30 4.24 3.47 9.68
CA GLY A 30 5.51 2.77 9.88
C GLY A 30 6.48 3.54 10.78
N GLY A 31 6.59 4.86 10.58
CA GLY A 31 7.40 5.74 11.40
C GLY A 31 6.92 5.82 12.84
N THR A 32 5.61 5.92 13.07
CA THR A 32 5.02 5.93 14.40
C THR A 32 5.29 4.62 15.14
N VAL A 33 5.11 3.47 14.49
CA VAL A 33 5.40 2.17 15.10
C VAL A 33 6.90 2.03 15.42
N GLY A 34 7.78 2.43 14.50
CA GLY A 34 9.22 2.42 14.73
C GLY A 34 9.64 3.35 15.89
N PHE A 35 9.06 4.54 15.96
CA PHE A 35 9.31 5.50 17.04
C PHE A 35 8.81 4.99 18.39
N MET A 36 7.60 4.42 18.44
CA MET A 36 7.08 3.79 19.66
C MET A 36 7.96 2.62 20.11
N ALA A 37 8.39 1.77 19.18
CA ALA A 37 9.31 0.66 19.48
C ALA A 37 10.63 1.18 20.08
N PHE A 38 11.17 2.28 19.54
CA PHE A 38 12.37 2.92 20.07
C PHE A 38 12.19 3.54 21.46
N MET A 39 11.03 4.13 21.76
CA MET A 39 10.76 4.71 23.07
C MET A 39 10.54 3.66 24.17
N VAL A 40 9.92 2.52 23.83
CA VAL A 40 9.48 1.53 24.83
C VAL A 40 10.48 0.38 25.01
N LEU A 41 11.18 -0.03 23.94
CA LEU A 41 12.03 -1.22 23.95
C LEU A 41 13.52 -0.87 24.04
N LYS A 42 14.33 -1.83 24.47
CA LYS A 42 15.79 -1.74 24.32
C LYS A 42 16.15 -1.67 22.83
N LEU A 43 17.22 -0.93 22.53
CA LEU A 43 17.64 -0.61 21.16
C LEU A 43 17.69 -1.84 20.23
N THR A 44 18.19 -2.99 20.72
CA THR A 44 18.24 -4.24 19.94
C THR A 44 16.85 -4.70 19.49
N PHE A 45 15.87 -4.73 20.40
CA PHE A 45 14.50 -5.16 20.08
C PHE A 45 13.76 -4.10 19.28
N ALA A 46 14.00 -2.81 19.57
CA ALA A 46 13.44 -1.70 18.81
C ALA A 46 13.85 -1.80 17.34
N VAL A 47 15.14 -1.98 17.04
CA VAL A 47 15.65 -2.13 15.68
C VAL A 47 15.10 -3.40 15.02
N MET A 48 15.04 -4.52 15.75
CA MET A 48 14.51 -5.78 15.24
C MET A 48 13.06 -5.66 14.76
N ILE A 49 12.24 -4.79 15.36
CA ILE A 49 10.85 -4.54 14.96
C ILE A 49 10.75 -3.40 13.94
N ALA A 50 11.48 -2.31 14.16
CA ALA A 50 11.41 -1.12 13.32
C ALA A 50 11.90 -1.38 11.90
N VAL A 51 12.92 -2.22 11.71
CA VAL A 51 13.45 -2.57 10.38
C VAL A 51 12.40 -3.29 9.51
N PRO A 52 11.81 -4.43 9.91
CA PRO A 52 10.81 -5.09 9.10
C PRO A 52 9.53 -4.26 8.92
N VAL A 53 9.10 -3.52 9.95
CA VAL A 53 7.93 -2.64 9.85
C VAL A 53 8.19 -1.48 8.89
N GLY A 54 9.36 -0.84 8.96
CA GLY A 54 9.77 0.22 8.05
C GLY A 54 9.90 -0.27 6.61
N ALA A 55 10.49 -1.45 6.41
CA ALA A 55 10.56 -2.09 5.10
C ALA A 55 9.16 -2.36 4.53
N LEU A 56 8.24 -2.90 5.35
CA LEU A 56 6.86 -3.11 4.94
C LEU A 56 6.16 -1.80 4.56
N ALA A 57 6.31 -0.76 5.37
CA ALA A 57 5.72 0.56 5.09
C ALA A 57 6.23 1.15 3.78
N LEU A 58 7.52 1.01 3.48
CA LEU A 58 8.12 1.44 2.21
C LEU A 58 7.56 0.66 1.02
N VAL A 59 7.43 -0.66 1.14
CA VAL A 59 6.84 -1.52 0.10
C VAL A 59 5.37 -1.17 -0.12
N LEU A 60 4.60 -0.89 0.93
CA LEU A 60 3.20 -0.49 0.80
C LEU A 60 3.04 0.91 0.20
N ALA A 61 3.96 1.84 0.51
CA ALA A 61 3.92 3.20 -0.03
C ALA A 61 4.39 3.28 -1.50
N PHE A 62 5.47 2.60 -1.85
CA PHE A 62 6.12 2.76 -3.17
C PHE A 62 6.09 1.51 -4.05
N GLY A 63 5.78 0.35 -3.49
CA GLY A 63 5.73 -0.90 -4.23
C GLY A 63 4.64 -0.88 -5.29
N LYS A 64 5.03 -1.28 -6.50
CA LYS A 64 4.11 -1.53 -7.61
C LYS A 64 4.26 -2.97 -8.05
N ILE A 65 3.15 -3.70 -8.11
CA ILE A 65 3.11 -5.10 -8.53
C ILE A 65 2.23 -5.18 -9.79
N LYS A 66 2.82 -5.56 -10.92
CA LYS A 66 2.13 -5.69 -12.21
C LYS A 66 1.34 -4.42 -12.61
N GLY A 67 1.91 -3.24 -12.34
CA GLY A 67 1.29 -1.94 -12.65
C GLY A 67 0.24 -1.46 -11.61
N LEU A 68 -0.12 -2.28 -10.63
CA LEU A 68 -1.01 -1.91 -9.52
C LEU A 68 -0.21 -1.47 -8.30
N SER A 69 -0.79 -0.59 -7.48
CA SER A 69 -0.21 -0.27 -6.17
C SER A 69 -0.19 -1.52 -5.27
N ALA A 70 0.87 -1.69 -4.48
CA ALA A 70 1.02 -2.85 -3.59
C ALA A 70 -0.21 -3.09 -2.69
N PRO A 71 -0.84 -2.07 -2.06
CA PRO A 71 -2.04 -2.27 -1.25
C PRO A 71 -3.22 -2.84 -2.06
N LYS A 72 -3.43 -2.33 -3.29
CA LYS A 72 -4.51 -2.80 -4.17
C LYS A 72 -4.28 -4.22 -4.64
N TYR A 73 -3.02 -4.57 -4.93
CA TYR A 73 -2.65 -5.92 -5.31
C TYR A 73 -2.87 -6.91 -4.16
N ILE A 74 -2.39 -6.57 -2.95
CA ILE A 74 -2.55 -7.40 -1.74
C ILE A 74 -4.03 -7.61 -1.43
N LEU A 75 -4.85 -6.54 -1.47
CA LEU A 75 -6.28 -6.64 -1.21
C LEU A 75 -6.98 -7.53 -2.24
N SER A 76 -6.60 -7.42 -3.52
CA SER A 76 -7.12 -8.28 -4.58
C SER A 76 -6.71 -9.74 -4.39
N MET A 77 -5.48 -9.98 -3.94
CA MET A 77 -4.96 -11.32 -3.66
C MET A 77 -5.68 -11.98 -2.49
N ILE A 78 -5.90 -11.25 -1.39
CA ILE A 78 -6.70 -11.71 -0.25
C ILE A 78 -8.14 -11.98 -0.68
N GLY A 79 -8.76 -11.06 -1.41
CA GLY A 79 -10.12 -11.21 -1.91
C GLY A 79 -10.28 -12.40 -2.86
N PHE A 80 -9.26 -12.71 -3.67
CA PHE A 80 -9.24 -13.90 -4.51
C PHE A 80 -9.12 -15.18 -3.68
N ALA A 81 -8.21 -15.22 -2.70
CA ALA A 81 -8.01 -16.39 -1.85
C ALA A 81 -9.25 -16.74 -1.00
N LEU A 82 -10.01 -15.73 -0.56
CA LEU A 82 -11.21 -15.92 0.26
C LEU A 82 -12.48 -16.22 -0.56
N LYS A 83 -12.50 -15.91 -1.86
CA LYS A 83 -13.69 -16.11 -2.69
C LYS A 83 -13.83 -17.59 -3.09
N PRO A 84 -15.02 -18.19 -2.95
CA PRO A 84 -15.26 -19.53 -3.46
C PRO A 84 -15.14 -19.53 -4.99
N GLN A 85 -14.25 -20.35 -5.52
CA GLN A 85 -13.97 -20.46 -6.95
C GLN A 85 -15.00 -21.35 -7.68
N MET A 86 -16.30 -21.10 -7.49
CA MET A 86 -17.33 -21.75 -8.31
C MET A 86 -17.46 -21.03 -9.65
N TYR A 87 -16.79 -21.57 -10.66
CA TYR A 87 -16.96 -21.18 -12.05
C TYR A 87 -18.14 -21.96 -12.64
N LEU A 88 -19.36 -21.44 -12.46
CA LEU A 88 -20.53 -21.99 -13.15
C LEU A 88 -20.56 -21.46 -14.57
N TRP A 89 -20.31 -22.34 -15.54
CA TRP A 89 -20.50 -22.03 -16.94
C TRP A 89 -22.01 -21.98 -17.25
N ARG A 90 -22.50 -20.81 -17.64
CA ARG A 90 -23.89 -20.62 -18.08
C ARG A 90 -23.91 -20.48 -19.60
N LYS A 91 -24.36 -21.51 -20.31
CA LYS A 91 -24.78 -21.38 -21.71
C LYS A 91 -26.01 -20.48 -21.74
N LYS A 92 -25.96 -19.46 -22.60
CA LYS A 92 -27.11 -18.60 -22.90
C LYS A 92 -28.18 -19.40 -23.62
#